data_AF-A0A1M7N047-F1
#
_entry.id   AF-A0A1M7N047-F1
#
_cell.length_a   1.000
_cell.length_b   1.000
_cell.length_c   1.000
_cell.angle_alpha   90.00
_cell.angle_beta   90.00
_cell.angle_gamma   90.00
#
_symmetry.space_group_name_H-M   'P 1'
#
loop_
_entity.id
_entity.type
_entity.pdbx_description
1 polymer ?
#
loop_
_entity_poly.entity_id
_entity_poly.type
_entity_poly.pdbx_seq_one_letter_code
_entity_poly.pdbx_strand_id
1 'polypeptide(L)'
;MKEENIKNLVEKYKLGNTTLEEEAYLFDSVKNTEEGLGNWANFVKTNKKVAPNNFNDKLWNSFEPKIANKYSFRYKFFGAVASVAVLITLAFYSFSNNEQSTEEKELLLNEARSMFTDNETIIFEDELIIVYTKQE
;
A
#
# COMPACT_ATOMS: atom_id res chain seq x y z
N MET A 1 -37.35 -0.08 17.17
CA MET A 1 -36.36 -1.14 17.48
C MET A 1 -36.16 -1.19 18.99
N LYS A 2 -35.93 -2.37 19.57
CA LYS A 2 -35.85 -2.60 21.03
C LYS A 2 -34.59 -1.95 21.63
N GLU A 3 -34.68 -1.50 22.88
CA GLU A 3 -33.61 -0.85 23.67
C GLU A 3 -32.28 -1.64 23.67
N GLU A 4 -32.36 -2.96 23.56
CA GLU A 4 -31.23 -3.89 23.47
C GLU A 4 -30.31 -3.62 22.27
N ASN A 5 -30.85 -3.14 21.14
CA ASN A 5 -30.04 -2.76 19.97
C ASN A 5 -29.25 -1.47 20.20
N ILE A 6 -29.76 -0.53 21.00
CA ILE A 6 -29.06 0.74 21.26
C ILE A 6 -27.87 0.50 22.18
N LYS A 7 -28.00 -0.39 23.18
CA LYS A 7 -26.89 -0.73 24.07
C LYS A 7 -25.73 -1.38 23.31
N ASN A 8 -26.02 -2.32 22.42
CA ASN A 8 -25.01 -2.93 21.54
C ASN A 8 -24.35 -1.88 20.63
N LEU A 9 -25.12 -0.91 20.14
CA LEU A 9 -24.61 0.17 19.30
C LEU A 9 -23.66 1.11 20.08
N VAL A 10 -23.97 1.39 21.35
CA VAL A 10 -23.10 2.16 22.26
C VAL A 10 -21.79 1.42 22.51
N GLU A 11 -21.83 0.11 22.75
CA GLU A 11 -20.61 -0.70 22.93
C GLU A 11 -19.78 -0.72 21.65
N LYS A 12 -20.42 -0.94 20.49
CA LYS A 12 -19.76 -0.90 19.18
C LYS A 12 -19.10 0.45 18.91
N TYR A 13 -19.76 1.56 19.29
CA TYR A 13 -19.23 2.92 19.17
C TYR A 13 -18.02 3.13 20.07
N LYS A 14 -18.09 2.69 21.34
CA LYS A 14 -16.96 2.75 22.29
C LYS A 14 -15.74 1.95 21.80
N LEU A 15 -15.96 0.89 21.03
CA LEU A 15 -14.92 0.08 20.39
C LEU A 15 -14.40 0.64 19.05
N GLY A 16 -14.99 1.71 18.51
CA GLY A 16 -14.60 2.31 17.23
C GLY A 16 -14.98 1.47 16.00
N ASN A 17 -15.94 0.55 16.14
CA ASN A 17 -16.34 -0.38 15.07
C ASN A 17 -17.62 0.04 14.34
N THR A 18 -18.18 1.21 14.65
CA THR A 18 -19.43 1.71 14.06
C THR A 18 -19.26 2.21 12.64
N THR A 19 -20.32 2.07 11.84
CA THR A 19 -20.44 2.77 10.56
C THR A 19 -20.94 4.20 10.75
N LEU A 20 -20.77 5.05 9.75
CA LEU A 20 -21.28 6.43 9.79
C LEU A 20 -22.80 6.51 9.93
N GLU A 21 -23.52 5.56 9.33
CA GLU A 21 -24.99 5.48 9.44
C GLU A 21 -25.42 5.08 10.86
N GLU A 22 -24.69 4.15 11.46
CA GLU A 22 -24.88 3.70 12.84
C GLU A 22 -24.62 4.84 13.84
N GLU A 23 -23.58 5.64 13.63
CA GLU A 23 -23.27 6.81 14.47
C GLU A 23 -24.33 7.90 14.34
N ALA A 24 -24.82 8.16 13.12
CA ALA A 24 -25.89 9.12 12.90
C ALA A 24 -27.15 8.71 13.65
N TYR A 25 -27.55 7.44 13.52
CA TYR A 25 -28.69 6.88 14.24
C TYR A 25 -28.48 6.90 15.76
N LEU A 26 -27.27 6.58 16.24
CA LEU A 26 -26.93 6.64 17.66
C LEU A 26 -27.11 8.06 18.20
N PHE A 27 -26.52 9.06 17.55
CA PHE A 27 -26.62 10.45 18.02
C PHE A 27 -28.03 11.05 17.88
N ASP A 28 -28.87 10.53 16.99
CA ASP A 28 -30.29 10.87 16.90
C ASP A 28 -31.15 10.20 17.97
N SER A 29 -30.79 8.99 18.40
CA SER A 29 -31.57 8.20 19.36
C SER A 29 -31.22 8.45 20.83
N VAL A 30 -30.04 8.99 21.14
CA VAL A 30 -29.48 9.10 22.51
C VAL A 30 -30.09 10.23 23.37
N LYS A 31 -31.30 10.69 23.05
CA LYS A 31 -31.98 11.70 23.88
C LYS A 31 -32.24 11.26 25.34
N ASN A 32 -32.15 9.97 25.69
CA ASN A 32 -32.60 9.45 27.00
C ASN A 32 -31.79 8.29 27.62
N THR A 33 -30.61 7.91 27.12
CA THR A 33 -30.00 6.61 27.50
C THR A 33 -28.74 6.66 28.39
N GLU A 34 -27.89 7.68 28.31
CA GLU A 34 -26.73 7.87 29.21
C GLU A 34 -26.35 9.36 29.29
N GLU A 35 -26.22 9.94 30.50
CA GLU A 35 -25.91 11.38 30.71
C GLU A 35 -24.63 11.83 29.97
N GLY A 36 -23.62 10.96 29.85
CA GLY A 36 -22.37 11.25 29.14
C GLY A 36 -22.51 11.25 27.61
N LEU A 37 -23.22 10.23 27.07
CA LEU A 37 -23.34 10.06 25.63
C LEU A 37 -24.28 11.11 25.01
N GLY A 38 -25.30 11.55 25.75
CA GLY A 38 -26.19 12.65 25.34
C GLY A 38 -25.47 13.99 25.21
N ASN A 39 -24.63 14.33 26.18
CA ASN A 39 -23.82 15.55 26.12
C ASN A 39 -22.83 15.50 24.96
N TRP A 40 -22.19 14.36 24.73
CA TRP A 40 -21.32 14.15 23.57
C TRP A 40 -22.07 14.26 22.24
N ALA A 41 -23.22 13.60 22.10
CA ALA A 41 -24.04 13.67 20.90
C ALA A 41 -24.47 15.11 20.58
N ASN A 42 -24.87 15.87 21.60
CA ASN A 42 -25.22 17.29 21.47
C ASN A 42 -24.02 18.14 21.06
N PHE A 43 -22.84 17.90 21.66
CA PHE A 43 -21.62 18.59 21.29
C PHE A 43 -21.26 18.33 19.82
N VAL A 44 -21.26 17.07 19.38
CA VAL A 44 -20.97 16.70 17.98
C VAL A 44 -21.97 17.35 17.04
N LYS A 45 -23.28 17.27 17.32
CA LYS A 45 -24.31 17.89 16.47
C LYS A 45 -24.14 19.40 16.34
N THR A 46 -23.84 20.08 17.43
CA THR A 46 -23.71 21.55 17.46
C THR A 46 -22.43 22.01 16.77
N ASN A 47 -21.35 21.25 16.89
CA ASN A 47 -20.02 21.65 16.39
C ASN A 47 -19.64 21.00 15.06
N LYS A 48 -20.48 20.10 14.51
CA LYS A 48 -20.24 19.47 13.21
C LYS A 48 -20.21 20.54 12.13
N LYS A 49 -19.01 20.82 11.62
CA LYS A 49 -18.82 21.69 10.47
C LYS A 49 -19.03 20.90 9.19
N VAL A 50 -19.70 21.52 8.22
CA VAL A 50 -19.77 20.98 6.87
C VAL A 50 -18.35 20.95 6.31
N ALA A 51 -17.96 19.81 5.75
CA ALA A 51 -16.67 19.69 5.08
C ALA A 51 -16.62 20.69 3.91
N PRO A 52 -15.54 21.48 3.75
CA PRO A 52 -15.39 22.36 2.61
C PRO A 52 -15.49 21.59 1.29
N ASN A 53 -15.94 22.25 0.23
CA ASN A 53 -15.88 21.68 -1.11
C ASN A 53 -14.44 21.25 -1.43
N ASN A 54 -14.28 20.05 -1.99
CA ASN A 54 -12.99 19.43 -2.34
C ASN A 54 -12.07 19.19 -1.12
N PHE A 55 -12.63 19.01 0.08
CA PHE A 55 -11.83 18.69 1.28
C PHE A 55 -11.07 17.38 1.15
N ASN A 56 -11.70 16.33 0.58
CA ASN A 56 -11.03 15.06 0.31
C ASN A 56 -9.85 15.25 -0.65
N ASP A 57 -10.02 15.99 -1.73
CA ASP A 57 -8.94 16.25 -2.69
C ASP A 57 -7.79 17.01 -2.02
N LYS A 58 -8.10 18.00 -1.17
CA LYS A 58 -7.07 18.73 -0.40
C LYS A 58 -6.35 17.83 0.60
N LEU A 59 -7.06 16.92 1.26
CA LEU A 59 -6.49 15.92 2.17
C LEU A 59 -5.54 14.99 1.42
N TRP A 60 -6.01 14.38 0.32
CA TRP A 60 -5.20 13.52 -0.52
C TRP A 60 -3.95 14.24 -1.02
N ASN A 61 -4.10 15.45 -1.58
CA ASN A 61 -2.98 16.28 -2.02
C ASN A 61 -2.01 16.64 -0.89
N SER A 62 -2.45 16.71 0.37
CA SER A 62 -1.60 16.99 1.54
C SER A 62 -0.81 15.77 2.04
N PHE A 63 -1.30 14.56 1.77
CA PHE A 63 -0.55 13.30 2.00
C PHE A 63 0.39 12.97 0.85
N GLU A 64 0.10 13.50 -0.33
CA GLU A 64 0.84 13.25 -1.56
C GLU A 64 2.09 14.11 -1.83
N PRO A 65 2.54 15.11 -1.03
CA PRO A 65 3.73 15.87 -1.37
C PRO A 65 5.02 15.02 -1.32
N LYS A 66 4.97 13.81 -0.75
CA LYS A 66 6.06 12.81 -0.85
C LYS A 66 6.09 12.04 -2.17
N ILE A 67 5.01 12.03 -2.95
CA ILE A 67 4.91 11.29 -4.22
C ILE A 67 4.87 12.26 -5.42
N ALA A 68 4.25 13.44 -5.26
CA ALA A 68 4.06 14.38 -6.36
C ALA A 68 5.33 15.14 -6.79
N ASN A 69 6.38 15.18 -5.96
CA ASN A 69 7.51 16.07 -6.16
C ASN A 69 8.84 15.35 -6.43
N LYS A 70 8.90 14.56 -7.52
CA LYS A 70 10.19 14.33 -8.22
C LYS A 70 10.08 13.91 -9.68
N TYR A 71 8.91 13.48 -10.18
CA TYR A 71 8.85 12.89 -11.52
C TYR A 71 7.69 13.44 -12.34
N SER A 72 7.89 14.67 -12.81
CA SER A 72 7.10 15.28 -13.88
C SER A 72 6.99 14.34 -15.09
N PHE A 73 5.77 13.88 -15.37
CA PHE A 73 5.19 13.44 -16.65
C PHE A 73 5.90 12.39 -17.55
N ARG A 74 7.19 12.08 -17.36
CA ARG A 74 8.00 11.25 -18.27
C ARG A 74 7.84 9.74 -18.04
N TYR A 75 7.38 9.31 -16.86
CA TYR A 75 7.30 7.88 -16.50
C TYR A 75 6.04 7.15 -16.97
N LYS A 76 5.01 7.87 -17.42
CA LYS A 76 3.80 7.24 -17.98
C LYS A 76 4.10 6.44 -19.27
N PHE A 77 5.15 6.80 -20.01
CA PHE A 77 5.56 6.06 -21.22
C PHE A 77 6.53 4.91 -20.94
N PHE A 78 7.34 4.97 -19.88
CA PHE A 78 8.31 3.89 -19.58
C PHE A 78 7.64 2.58 -19.12
N GLY A 79 6.44 2.63 -18.54
CA GLY A 79 5.70 1.43 -18.16
C GLY A 79 5.29 0.55 -19.35
N ALA A 80 4.88 1.18 -20.45
CA ALA A 80 4.50 0.45 -21.67
C ALA A 80 5.73 -0.12 -22.40
N VAL A 81 6.84 0.62 -22.44
CA VAL A 81 8.07 0.17 -23.13
C VAL A 81 8.75 -0.99 -22.40
N ALA A 82 8.75 -1.01 -21.06
CA ALA A 82 9.33 -2.11 -20.30
C ALA A 82 8.57 -3.43 -20.52
N SER A 83 7.23 -3.41 -20.52
CA SER A 83 6.42 -4.62 -20.77
C SER A 83 6.62 -5.17 -22.18
N VAL A 84 6.69 -4.30 -23.19
CA VAL A 84 6.92 -4.71 -24.58
C VAL A 84 8.35 -5.21 -24.77
N ALA A 85 9.36 -4.56 -24.15
CA ALA A 85 10.74 -5.02 -24.20
C ALA A 85 10.91 -6.41 -23.57
N VAL A 86 10.28 -6.67 -22.42
CA VAL A 86 10.30 -8.00 -21.76
C VAL A 86 9.61 -9.07 -22.61
N LEU A 87 8.48 -8.74 -23.25
CA LEU A 87 7.80 -9.69 -24.14
C LEU A 87 8.61 -9.95 -25.41
N ILE A 88 9.29 -8.94 -25.95
CA ILE A 88 10.17 -9.08 -27.11
C ILE A 88 11.41 -9.91 -26.74
N THR A 89 12.07 -9.64 -25.62
CA THR A 89 13.23 -10.43 -25.18
C THR A 89 12.84 -11.87 -24.86
N LEU A 90 11.71 -12.10 -24.20
CA LEU A 90 11.21 -13.45 -23.92
C LEU A 90 10.85 -14.19 -25.22
N ALA A 91 10.28 -13.50 -26.21
CA ALA A 91 10.01 -14.08 -27.52
C ALA A 91 11.32 -14.45 -28.24
N PHE A 92 12.29 -13.55 -28.34
CA PHE A 92 13.58 -13.84 -28.98
C PHE A 92 14.38 -14.93 -28.24
N TYR A 93 14.33 -14.96 -26.91
CA TYR A 93 15.01 -15.98 -26.10
C TYR A 93 14.31 -17.34 -26.21
N SER A 94 12.97 -17.37 -26.27
CA SER A 94 12.20 -18.62 -26.43
C SER A 94 12.28 -19.22 -27.83
N PHE A 95 12.52 -18.42 -28.87
CA PHE A 95 12.70 -18.91 -30.25
C PHE A 95 14.16 -19.26 -30.59
N SER A 96 15.10 -18.80 -29.77
CA SER A 96 16.51 -19.17 -29.86
C SER A 96 16.72 -20.51 -29.16
N ASN A 97 16.59 -21.62 -29.89
CA ASN A 97 17.10 -22.95 -29.48
C ASN A 97 18.66 -22.98 -29.43
N ASN A 98 19.30 -21.92 -28.96
CA ASN A 98 20.68 -21.97 -28.54
C ASN A 98 20.67 -22.38 -27.08
N GLU A 99 20.58 -23.69 -26.83
CA GLU A 99 21.07 -24.25 -25.57
C GLU A 99 22.53 -23.82 -25.44
N GLN A 100 22.77 -22.78 -24.63
CA GLN A 100 24.13 -22.37 -24.30
C GLN A 100 24.89 -23.58 -23.78
N SER A 101 26.09 -23.79 -24.32
CA SER A 101 26.96 -24.88 -23.87
C SER A 101 27.30 -24.67 -22.39
N THR A 102 27.66 -25.75 -21.70
CA THR A 102 28.08 -25.66 -20.29
C THR A 102 29.27 -24.71 -20.11
N GLU A 103 30.18 -24.65 -21.08
CA GLU A 103 31.33 -23.75 -21.06
C GLU A 103 30.91 -22.27 -21.13
N GLU A 104 29.92 -21.94 -21.97
CA GLU A 104 29.41 -20.57 -22.08
C GLU A 104 28.70 -20.11 -20.80
N LYS A 105 27.98 -21.03 -20.15
CA LYS A 105 27.34 -20.77 -18.85
C LYS A 105 28.37 -20.54 -17.74
N GLU A 106 29.43 -21.34 -17.70
CA GLU A 106 30.52 -21.16 -16.74
C GLU A 106 31.27 -19.84 -16.94
N LEU A 107 31.48 -19.43 -18.20
CA LEU A 107 32.18 -18.20 -18.51
C LEU A 107 31.36 -16.97 -18.08
N LEU A 108 30.06 -16.96 -18.36
CA LEU A 108 29.14 -15.91 -17.88
C LEU A 108 29.01 -15.89 -16.35
N LEU A 109 28.97 -17.06 -15.71
CA LEU A 109 28.94 -17.15 -14.25
C LEU A 109 30.21 -16.58 -13.62
N ASN A 110 31.39 -16.90 -14.18
CA ASN A 110 32.67 -16.37 -13.71
C ASN A 110 32.80 -14.88 -13.96
N GLU A 111 32.29 -14.39 -15.09
CA GLU A 111 32.22 -12.96 -15.38
C GLU A 111 31.31 -12.25 -14.37
N ALA A 112 30.12 -12.76 -14.11
CA ALA A 112 29.21 -12.23 -13.09
C ALA A 112 29.85 -12.26 -11.70
N ARG A 113 30.49 -13.38 -11.30
CA ARG A 113 31.22 -13.48 -10.03
C ARG A 113 32.33 -12.45 -9.92
N SER A 114 33.08 -12.19 -11.00
CA SER A 114 34.15 -11.19 -11.00
C SER A 114 33.66 -9.74 -10.83
N MET A 115 32.38 -9.47 -11.11
CA MET A 115 31.76 -8.16 -10.87
C MET A 115 31.43 -7.93 -9.38
N PHE A 116 31.40 -8.99 -8.56
CA PHE A 116 31.26 -8.90 -7.12
C PHE A 116 32.66 -8.98 -6.49
N THR A 117 33.14 -7.89 -5.90
CA THR A 117 34.38 -7.91 -5.11
C THR A 117 34.20 -8.77 -3.86
N ASP A 118 35.18 -9.64 -3.56
CA ASP A 118 35.22 -10.76 -2.58
C ASP A 118 34.82 -10.48 -1.11
N ASN A 119 34.21 -9.34 -0.79
CA ASN A 119 33.84 -8.95 0.58
C ASN A 119 32.37 -9.18 0.92
N GLU A 120 31.68 -10.03 0.15
CA GLU A 120 30.24 -10.27 0.33
C GLU A 120 29.97 -11.70 0.76
N THR A 121 29.55 -11.86 2.02
CA THR A 121 29.17 -13.14 2.60
C THR A 121 27.74 -13.46 2.15
N ILE A 122 27.56 -14.59 1.46
CA ILE A 122 26.22 -15.09 1.09
C ILE A 122 25.49 -15.48 2.38
N ILE A 123 24.36 -14.83 2.64
CA ILE A 123 23.52 -15.09 3.81
C ILE A 123 22.40 -16.08 3.49
N PHE A 124 22.00 -16.15 2.22
CA PHE A 124 20.93 -17.02 1.76
C PHE A 124 21.06 -17.29 0.26
N GLU A 125 20.86 -18.55 -0.14
CA GLU A 125 20.86 -18.99 -1.54
C GLU A 125 19.74 -20.02 -1.76
N ASP A 126 18.94 -19.78 -2.79
CA ASP A 126 17.92 -20.69 -3.33
C ASP A 126 17.96 -20.60 -4.87
N GLU A 127 17.28 -21.52 -5.57
CA GLU A 127 17.26 -21.61 -7.04
C GLU A 127 16.86 -20.31 -7.75
N LEU A 128 16.13 -19.42 -7.06
CA LEU A 128 15.64 -18.16 -7.61
C LEU A 128 16.32 -16.90 -7.07
N ILE A 129 16.96 -16.95 -5.89
CA ILE A 129 17.45 -15.75 -5.21
C ILE A 129 18.72 -16.05 -4.41
N ILE A 130 19.72 -15.17 -4.56
CA ILE A 130 20.90 -15.13 -3.70
C ILE A 130 20.93 -13.78 -2.98
N VAL A 131 21.05 -13.80 -1.65
CA VAL A 131 21.11 -12.61 -0.79
C VAL A 131 22.49 -12.50 -0.18
N TYR A 132 23.12 -11.34 -0.39
CA TYR A 132 24.45 -11.01 0.11
C TYR A 132 24.37 -10.00 1.25
N THR A 133 25.28 -10.13 2.23
CA THR A 133 25.59 -9.04 3.15
C THR A 133 26.98 -8.52 2.86
N LYS A 134 27.11 -7.20 2.87
CA LYS A 134 28.41 -6.55 2.88
C LYS A 134 28.97 -6.61 4.31
N GLN A 135 30.18 -7.15 4.47
CA GLN A 135 30.96 -6.84 5.68
C GLN A 135 31.64 -5.48 5.44
N GLU A 136 31.46 -4.55 6.38
CA GLU A 136 32.23 -3.29 6.39
C GLU A 136 33.73 -3.53 6.53
#